data_AF-A0A969EJF6-F1
#
_entry.id   AF-A0A969EJF6-F1
#
_cell.length_a   1.000
_cell.length_b   1.000
_cell.length_c   1.000
_cell.angle_alpha   90.00
_cell.angle_beta   90.00
_cell.angle_gamma   90.00
#
_symmetry.space_group_name_H-M   'P 1'
#
loop_
_entity.id
_entity.type
_entity.pdbx_description
1 polymer ?
#
loop_
_entity_poly.entity_id
_entity_poly.type
_entity_poly.pdbx_seq_one_letter_code
_entity_poly.pdbx_strand_id
1 'polypeptide(L)' 'MKTSVSGSGKVMAADLVTEKCEVRISGSGDVEVNVQEELTSKISGSGDIRYKGEPKRVNNHSSGSGSVRKM' A
#
# COMPACT_ATOMS: atom_id res chain seq x y z
N MET A 1 4.82 -2.87 9.62
CA MET A 1 3.38 -3.17 9.50
C MET A 1 3.15 -4.10 8.32
N LYS A 2 2.18 -5.02 8.43
CA LYS A 2 1.73 -5.86 7.31
C LYS A 2 0.22 -5.80 7.21
N THR A 3 -0.29 -5.59 6.00
CA THR A 3 -1.72 -5.52 5.72
C THR A 3 -2.03 -6.28 4.44
N SER A 4 -3.13 -7.02 4.45
CA SER A 4 -3.67 -7.72 3.28
C SER A 4 -5.14 -7.40 3.08
N VAL A 5 -5.53 -7.08 1.85
CA VAL A 5 -6.92 -6.90 1.42
C VAL A 5 -7.24 -7.99 0.39
N SER A 6 -8.34 -8.72 0.62
CA SER A 6 -8.87 -9.70 -0.32
C SER A 6 -10.32 -9.35 -0.66
N GLY A 7 -10.67 -9.35 -1.95
CA GLY A 7 -11.99 -8.95 -2.43
C GLY A 7 -12.10 -7.42 -2.55
N SER A 8 -13.02 -6.82 -1.79
CA SER A 8 -13.22 -5.37 -1.71
C SER A 8 -13.01 -4.87 -0.29
N GLY A 9 -12.07 -3.94 -0.10
CA GLY A 9 -11.76 -3.45 1.24
C GLY A 9 -10.98 -2.15 1.25
N LYS A 10 -11.04 -1.46 2.39
CA LYS A 10 -10.38 -0.18 2.62
C LYS A 10 -9.59 -0.22 3.92
N VAL A 11 -8.35 0.25 3.88
CA VAL A 11 -7.48 0.36 5.05
C VAL A 11 -7.02 1.80 5.19
N MET A 12 -7.34 2.41 6.33
CA MET A 12 -6.92 3.76 6.68
C MET A 12 -5.92 3.69 7.83
N ALA A 13 -4.63 3.80 7.50
CA ALA A 13 -3.53 3.78 8.45
C ALA A 13 -2.54 4.92 8.17
N ALA A 14 -3.00 6.02 7.59
CA ALA A 14 -2.20 7.20 7.27
C ALA A 14 -1.65 7.92 8.52
N ASP A 15 -2.27 7.70 9.68
CA ASP A 15 -1.85 8.29 10.96
C ASP A 15 -0.91 7.37 11.75
N LEU A 16 -0.78 6.10 11.32
CA LEU A 16 0.14 5.14 11.92
C LEU A 16 1.50 5.25 11.22
N VAL A 17 2.44 5.93 11.86
CA VAL A 17 3.82 6.05 11.37
C VAL A 17 4.54 4.70 11.52
N THR A 18 5.09 4.20 10.41
CA THR A 18 5.84 2.95 10.39
C THR A 18 7.15 3.12 9.64
N GLU A 19 8.21 2.43 10.07
CA GLU A 19 9.46 2.42 9.32
C GLU A 19 9.32 1.60 8.04
N LYS A 20 8.81 0.37 8.20
CA LYS A 20 8.62 -0.59 7.10
C LYS A 20 7.17 -1.03 7.00
N CYS A 21 6.62 -1.00 5.80
CA CYS A 21 5.25 -1.43 5.54
C CYS A 21 5.17 -2.36 4.33
N GLU A 22 4.41 -3.45 4.49
CA GLU A 22 4.09 -4.36 3.41
C GLU A 22 2.57 -4.40 3.20
N VAL A 23 2.13 -4.03 2.00
CA VAL A 23 0.73 -4.00 1.59
C VAL A 23 0.49 -5.03 0.49
N ARG A 24 -0.47 -5.92 0.70
CA ARG A 24 -0.94 -6.88 -0.31
C ARG A 24 -2.41 -6.60 -0.64
N ILE A 25 -2.74 -6.44 -1.91
CA ILE A 25 -4.12 -6.32 -2.38
C ILE A 25 -4.38 -7.41 -3.41
N SER A 26 -5.44 -8.18 -3.22
CA SER A 26 -5.96 -9.15 -4.18
C SER A 26 -7.44 -8.86 -4.42
N GLY A 27 -7.76 -8.26 -5.57
CA GLY A 27 -9.07 -7.73 -5.91
C GLY A 27 -9.07 -6.22 -6.13
N SER A 28 -10.01 -5.52 -5.51
CA SER A 28 -10.14 -4.06 -5.56
C SER A 28 -10.04 -3.51 -4.14
N GLY A 29 -9.21 -2.51 -3.88
CA GLY A 29 -9.14 -1.98 -2.52
C GLY A 29 -8.28 -0.75 -2.42
N ASP A 30 -8.60 0.08 -1.44
CA ASP A 30 -7.91 1.34 -1.16
C ASP A 30 -7.11 1.22 0.13
N VAL A 31 -5.82 1.50 0.08
CA VAL A 31 -4.96 1.45 1.26
C VAL A 31 -4.24 2.78 1.43
N GLU A 32 -4.37 3.39 2.60
CA GLU A 32 -3.61 4.57 3.02
C GLU A 32 -2.66 4.20 4.16
N VAL A 33 -1.36 4.47 4.01
CA VAL A 33 -0.32 4.13 5.01
C VAL A 33 0.69 5.26 5.18
N ASN A 34 1.42 5.30 6.30
CA ASN A 34 2.52 6.25 6.51
C ASN A 34 3.83 5.51 6.76
N VAL A 35 4.81 5.74 5.90
CA VAL A 35 6.05 4.96 5.83
C VAL A 35 7.28 5.86 5.74
N GLN A 36 8.29 5.58 6.56
CA GLN A 36 9.51 6.40 6.67
C GLN A 36 10.76 5.77 6.04
N GLU A 37 10.84 4.44 5.92
CA GLU A 37 12.01 3.78 5.33
C GLU A 37 11.70 2.96 4.09
N GLU A 38 10.80 1.97 4.19
CA GLU A 38 10.58 1.00 3.12
C GLU A 38 9.10 0.64 2.95
N LEU A 39 8.58 0.86 1.75
CA LEU A 39 7.24 0.44 1.35
C LEU A 39 7.36 -0.70 0.33
N THR A 40 6.79 -1.86 0.64
CA THR A 40 6.59 -2.95 -0.32
C THR A 40 5.10 -3.12 -0.60
N SER A 41 4.70 -3.00 -1.86
CA SER A 41 3.31 -3.15 -2.29
C SER A 41 3.18 -4.25 -3.34
N LYS A 42 2.24 -5.17 -3.12
CA LYS A 42 1.86 -6.21 -4.10
C LYS A 42 0.38 -6.09 -4.40
N ILE A 43 0.04 -5.75 -5.64
CA ILE A 43 -1.33 -5.59 -6.10
C ILE A 43 -1.62 -6.63 -7.17
N SER A 44 -2.70 -7.38 -7.01
CA SER A 44 -3.25 -8.29 -8.01
C SER A 44 -4.71 -7.89 -8.23
N GLY A 45 -4.99 -7.17 -9.32
CA GLY A 45 -6.29 -6.55 -9.59
C GLY A 45 -6.22 -5.03 -9.76
N SER A 46 -7.18 -4.30 -9.19
CA SER A 46 -7.44 -2.88 -9.46
C SER A 46 -7.40 -2.01 -8.21
N GLY A 47 -6.63 -2.40 -7.19
CA GLY A 47 -6.51 -1.64 -5.94
C GLY A 47 -5.52 -0.47 -6.01
N ASP A 48 -5.73 0.54 -5.17
CA ASP A 48 -4.90 1.73 -5.07
C ASP A 48 -4.24 1.84 -3.69
N ILE A 49 -2.95 2.14 -3.68
CA ILE A 49 -2.17 2.35 -2.46
C ILE A 49 -1.66 3.80 -2.45
N ARG A 50 -2.05 4.52 -1.41
CA ARG A 50 -1.65 5.88 -1.12
C ARG A 50 -0.75 5.89 0.11
N TYR A 51 0.41 6.53 0.04
CA TYR A 51 1.34 6.57 1.16
C TYR A 51 1.78 7.98 1.53
N LYS A 52 1.91 8.24 2.83
CA LYS A 52 2.55 9.41 3.43
C LYS A 52 3.99 9.07 3.85
N GLY A 53 4.77 10.12 4.12
CA GLY A 53 6.18 10.00 4.52
C GLY A 53 7.14 10.00 3.33
N GLU A 54 8.42 9.85 3.62
CA GLU A 54 9.50 9.85 2.62
C GLU A 54 10.31 8.56 2.70
N PRO A 55 9.72 7.41 2.31
CA PRO A 55 10.43 6.14 2.32
C PRO A 55 11.61 6.21 1.36
N LYS A 56 12.78 5.80 1.85
CA LYS A 56 14.01 5.68 1.04
C LYS A 56 13.87 4.64 -0.07
N ARG A 57 12.98 3.65 0.11
CA ARG A 57 12.73 2.55 -0.84
C ARG A 57 11.24 2.30 -1.03
N VAL A 58 10.80 2.24 -2.28
CA VAL A 58 9.43 1.85 -2.65
C VAL A 58 9.49 0.72 -3.67
N ASN A 59 9.15 -0.48 -3.22
CA ASN A 59 9.08 -1.69 -4.04
C ASN A 59 7.63 -1.94 -4.43
N ASN A 60 7.30 -1.66 -5.69
CA ASN A 60 5.97 -1.88 -6.24
C ASN A 60 5.97 -3.09 -7.15
N HIS A 61 4.98 -3.96 -6.96
CA HIS A 61 4.63 -5.00 -7.90
C HIS A 61 3.12 -5.01 -8.12
N SER A 62 2.69 -4.67 -9.32
CA SER A 62 1.27 -4.67 -9.70
C SER A 62 1.08 -5.60 -10.91
N SER A 63 0.17 -6.57 -10.76
CA SER A 63 -0.34 -7.41 -11.83
C SER A 63 -1.80 -7.03 -12.06
N GLY A 64 -2.04 -5.94 -12.78
CA GLY A 64 -3.37 -5.39 -13.04
C GLY A 64 -3.36 -3.88 -13.27
N SER A 65 -4.49 -3.23 -12.99
CA SER A 65 -4.68 -1.79 -13.17
C SER A 65 -4.44 -0.96 -11.90
N GLY A 66 -4.07 -1.62 -10.79
CA GLY A 66 -3.85 -0.95 -9.53
C GLY A 66 -2.60 -0.07 -9.49
N SER A 67 -2.66 1.02 -8.71
CA SER A 67 -1.61 2.04 -8.65
C SER A 67 -1.06 2.28 -7.25
N VAL A 68 0.17 2.80 -7.18
CA VAL A 68 0.84 3.17 -5.92
C VAL A 68 1.35 4.59 -6.05
N ARG A 69 0.88 5.51 -5.20
CA ARG A 69 1.19 6.95 -5.29
C ARG A 69 1.42 7.57 -3.91
N LYS A 70 2.28 8.59 -3.86
CA LYS A 70 2.46 9.43 -2.67
C LYS A 70 1.22 10.33 -2.51
N MET A 71 0.79 10.53 -1.26
CA MET A 71 -0.27 11.48 -0.88
C MET A 71 0.26 12.91 -0.84
#